data_AF-A0A2W4IMA3-F1
#
_entry.id   AF-A0A2W4IMA3-F1
#
_cell.length_a   1.000
_cell.length_b   1.000
_cell.length_c   1.000
_cell.angle_alpha   90.00
_cell.angle_beta   90.00
_cell.angle_gamma   90.00
#
_symmetry.space_group_name_H-M   'P 1'
#
loop_
_entity.id
_entity.type
_entity.pdbx_description
1 polymer ?
#
loop_
_entity_poly.entity_id
_entity_poly.type
_entity_poly.pdbx_seq_one_letter_code
_entity_poly.pdbx_strand_id
1 'polypeptide(L)'
;MKKIGFFVIFCFLVGCGKTSDVAQLQEYRQKLLAVQAESVQTLQDYYSSLEEGQSGMQILAVYHATLADLQQLSDQLQEIEVQDKDFHIAVGNYLSGLQAAFLRYEAPVITALGVLSGERSLSYQEEHQRIVASTMQFGSELAQLDKTFDHAYQAFYHRYKDQFSPALTP
;
A
#
# COMPACT_ATOMS: atom_id res chain seq x y z
N MET A 1 -0.46 51.53 -53.73
CA MET A 1 -0.68 52.06 -52.36
C MET A 1 -1.24 50.95 -51.48
N LYS A 2 -0.68 50.77 -50.27
CA LYS A 2 -1.21 50.13 -49.03
C LYS A 2 -1.72 48.66 -49.14
N LYS A 3 -1.02 47.61 -48.66
CA LYS A 3 -0.68 47.16 -47.27
C LYS A 3 -1.89 46.89 -46.35
N ILE A 4 -1.83 45.71 -45.69
CA ILE A 4 -2.57 45.22 -44.49
C ILE A 4 -3.85 44.41 -44.84
N GLY A 5 -4.12 43.23 -44.28
CA GLY A 5 -3.48 42.45 -43.20
C GLY A 5 -3.84 40.97 -43.35
N PHE A 6 -2.92 40.03 -43.11
CA PHE A 6 -2.43 39.59 -41.79
C PHE A 6 -3.45 38.71 -41.04
N PHE A 7 -3.25 37.39 -41.18
CA PHE A 7 -3.01 36.50 -40.04
C PHE A 7 -4.09 36.43 -38.96
N VAL A 8 -5.20 35.72 -39.21
CA VAL A 8 -5.95 35.05 -38.13
C VAL A 8 -6.59 33.79 -38.71
N ILE A 9 -5.98 32.63 -38.46
CA ILE A 9 -6.57 31.34 -38.07
C ILE A 9 -5.35 30.42 -37.83
N PHE A 10 -4.63 30.73 -36.76
CA PHE A 10 -3.58 29.86 -36.22
C PHE A 10 -3.65 29.94 -34.69
N CYS A 11 -4.82 29.64 -34.09
CA CYS A 11 -5.01 29.74 -32.64
C CYS A 11 -6.14 28.84 -32.07
N PHE A 12 -6.49 27.70 -32.69
CA PHE A 12 -7.51 26.81 -32.12
C PHE A 12 -7.17 25.30 -32.17
N LEU A 13 -5.88 24.94 -32.11
CA LEU A 13 -5.44 23.54 -31.96
C LEU A 13 -4.40 23.33 -30.86
N VAL A 14 -4.38 24.19 -29.84
CA VAL A 14 -3.54 23.97 -28.65
C VAL A 14 -4.37 24.31 -27.43
N GLY A 15 -4.91 23.30 -26.74
CA GLY A 15 -5.49 23.58 -25.41
C GLY A 15 -6.54 22.64 -24.81
N CYS A 16 -6.91 21.50 -25.41
CA CYS A 16 -7.93 20.62 -24.81
C CYS A 16 -7.54 19.15 -24.58
N GLY A 17 -6.27 18.77 -24.80
CA GLY A 17 -5.83 17.37 -24.68
C GLY A 17 -4.98 17.03 -23.45
N LYS A 18 -4.40 18.02 -22.76
CA LYS A 18 -3.40 17.75 -21.69
C LYS A 18 -3.98 17.64 -20.28
N THR A 19 -5.12 18.26 -20.01
CA THR A 19 -5.72 18.27 -18.66
C THR A 19 -6.37 16.94 -18.28
N SER A 20 -6.94 16.21 -19.26
CA SER A 20 -7.53 14.87 -19.04
C SER A 20 -6.49 13.84 -18.63
N ASP A 21 -5.31 13.88 -19.25
CA ASP A 21 -4.21 12.93 -19.02
C ASP A 21 -3.58 13.12 -17.63
N VAL A 22 -3.39 14.37 -17.21
CA VAL A 22 -2.88 14.72 -15.86
C VAL A 22 -3.87 14.32 -14.76
N ALA A 23 -5.17 14.56 -14.97
CA ALA A 23 -6.20 14.19 -14.00
C ALA A 23 -6.28 12.66 -13.81
N GLN A 24 -6.24 11.91 -14.91
CA GLN A 24 -6.23 10.45 -14.89
C GLN A 24 -4.99 9.89 -14.17
N LEU A 25 -3.81 10.48 -14.39
CA LEU A 25 -2.58 10.06 -13.73
C LEU A 25 -2.58 10.40 -12.23
N GLN A 26 -3.16 11.54 -11.84
CA GLN A 26 -3.34 11.90 -10.42
C GLN A 26 -4.30 10.95 -9.72
N GLU A 27 -5.43 10.61 -10.35
CA GLU A 27 -6.39 9.64 -9.84
C GLU A 27 -5.76 8.25 -9.69
N TYR A 28 -5.04 7.79 -10.72
CA TYR A 28 -4.29 6.54 -10.70
C TYR A 28 -3.29 6.49 -9.53
N ARG A 29 -2.50 7.55 -9.35
CA ARG A 29 -1.58 7.67 -8.21
C ARG A 29 -2.32 7.58 -6.88
N GLN A 30 -3.44 8.30 -6.73
CA GLN A 30 -4.22 8.30 -5.50
C GLN A 30 -4.78 6.91 -5.18
N LYS A 31 -5.32 6.20 -6.17
CA LYS A 31 -5.82 4.83 -5.99
C LYS A 31 -4.72 3.88 -5.51
N LEU A 32 -3.54 3.93 -6.13
CA LEU A 32 -2.41 3.10 -5.72
C LEU A 32 -1.89 3.43 -4.32
N LEU A 33 -1.80 4.71 -3.96
CA LEU A 33 -1.42 5.13 -2.62
C LEU A 33 -2.49 4.74 -1.58
N ALA A 34 -3.77 4.79 -1.94
CA ALA A 34 -4.85 4.35 -1.07
C ALA A 34 -4.73 2.85 -0.74
N VAL A 35 -4.50 2.00 -1.74
CA VAL A 35 -4.28 0.55 -1.52
C VAL A 35 -3.11 0.32 -0.56
N GLN A 36 -1.98 1.02 -0.74
CA GLN A 36 -0.83 0.88 0.14
C GLN A 36 -1.15 1.36 1.57
N ALA A 37 -1.77 2.53 1.72
CA ALA A 37 -2.12 3.07 3.02
C ALA A 37 -3.13 2.19 3.77
N GLU A 38 -4.17 1.71 3.08
CA GLU A 38 -5.18 0.81 3.64
C GLU A 38 -4.54 -0.51 4.09
N SER A 39 -3.58 -1.05 3.34
CA SER A 39 -2.88 -2.29 3.75
C SER A 39 -2.10 -2.14 5.06
N VAL A 40 -1.51 -0.97 5.31
CA VAL A 40 -0.84 -0.65 6.57
C VAL A 40 -1.87 -0.45 7.68
N GLN A 41 -2.96 0.26 7.41
CA GLN A 41 -4.03 0.49 8.37
C GLN A 41 -4.67 -0.82 8.83
N THR A 42 -4.93 -1.76 7.91
CA THR A 42 -5.45 -3.10 8.23
C THR A 42 -4.60 -3.84 9.25
N LEU A 43 -3.26 -3.73 9.16
CA LEU A 43 -2.37 -4.33 10.16
C LEU A 43 -2.33 -3.54 11.47
N GLN A 44 -2.39 -2.21 11.42
CA GLN A 44 -2.47 -1.39 12.63
C GLN A 44 -3.75 -1.68 13.43
N ASP A 45 -4.88 -1.82 12.74
CA ASP A 45 -6.17 -2.16 13.35
C ASP A 45 -6.12 -3.55 13.97
N TYR A 46 -5.49 -4.50 13.28
CA TYR A 46 -5.22 -5.83 13.83
C TYR A 46 -4.47 -5.76 15.15
N TYR A 47 -3.31 -5.11 15.20
CA TYR A 47 -2.50 -5.03 16.43
C TYR A 47 -3.20 -4.24 17.54
N SER A 48 -3.88 -3.16 17.20
CA SER A 48 -4.67 -2.37 18.17
C SER A 48 -5.77 -3.22 18.81
N SER A 49 -6.42 -4.08 18.02
CA SER A 49 -7.48 -4.97 18.53
C SER A 49 -6.94 -6.03 19.53
N LEU A 50 -5.66 -6.41 19.43
CA LEU A 50 -5.03 -7.33 20.38
C LEU A 50 -4.77 -6.68 21.74
N GLU A 51 -4.48 -5.36 21.77
CA GLU A 51 -4.23 -4.61 23.00
C GLU A 51 -5.50 -4.45 23.87
N GLU A 52 -6.69 -4.53 23.27
CA GLU A 52 -7.99 -4.37 23.94
C GLU A 52 -8.41 -5.58 24.79
N GLY A 53 -7.59 -6.63 24.89
CA GLY A 53 -7.82 -7.76 25.81
C GLY A 53 -8.82 -8.79 25.29
N GLN A 54 -8.62 -9.26 24.06
CA GLN A 54 -9.49 -10.24 23.41
C GLN A 54 -9.30 -11.67 23.92
N SER A 55 -10.37 -12.48 23.85
CA SER A 55 -10.28 -13.93 24.09
C SER A 55 -9.62 -14.66 22.92
N GLY A 56 -9.02 -15.85 23.15
CA GLY A 56 -8.29 -16.59 22.10
C GLY A 56 -9.08 -16.88 20.81
N MET A 57 -10.40 -17.11 20.90
CA MET A 57 -11.25 -17.26 19.70
C MET A 57 -11.46 -15.95 18.94
N GLN A 58 -11.51 -14.81 19.64
CA GLN A 58 -11.65 -13.50 19.00
C GLN A 58 -10.34 -13.13 18.27
N ILE A 59 -9.19 -13.41 18.87
CA ILE A 59 -7.87 -13.22 18.26
C ILE A 59 -7.74 -13.98 16.92
N LEU A 60 -8.20 -15.23 16.87
CA LEU A 60 -8.23 -16.03 15.63
C LEU A 60 -9.17 -15.44 14.59
N ALA A 61 -10.34 -14.95 15.00
CA ALA A 61 -11.31 -14.33 14.09
C ALA A 61 -10.75 -13.04 13.49
N VAL A 62 -10.14 -12.17 14.29
CA VAL A 62 -9.49 -10.94 13.82
C VAL A 62 -8.36 -11.28 12.86
N TYR A 63 -7.49 -12.24 13.19
CA TYR A 63 -6.41 -12.68 12.29
C TYR A 63 -6.91 -13.10 10.89
N HIS A 64 -7.99 -13.89 10.83
CA HIS A 64 -8.57 -14.31 9.55
C HIS A 64 -9.27 -13.17 8.81
N ALA A 65 -9.93 -12.26 9.53
CA ALA A 65 -10.52 -11.06 8.94
C ALA A 65 -9.43 -10.17 8.30
N THR A 66 -8.33 -9.94 9.01
CA THR A 66 -7.18 -9.18 8.49
C THR A 66 -6.63 -9.79 7.20
N LEU A 67 -6.50 -11.12 7.11
CA LEU A 67 -6.09 -11.79 5.88
C LEU A 67 -7.08 -11.60 4.73
N ALA A 68 -8.38 -11.64 5.02
CA ALA A 68 -9.43 -11.42 4.03
C ALA A 68 -9.41 -9.97 3.52
N ASP A 69 -9.23 -9.00 4.40
CA ASP A 69 -9.14 -7.58 4.05
C ASP A 69 -7.91 -7.31 3.17
N LEU A 70 -6.74 -7.88 3.52
CA LEU A 70 -5.55 -7.78 2.69
C LEU A 70 -5.75 -8.43 1.32
N GLN A 71 -6.45 -9.57 1.24
CA GLN A 71 -6.77 -10.20 -0.04
C GLN A 71 -7.73 -9.33 -0.88
N GLN A 72 -8.72 -8.70 -0.25
CA GLN A 72 -9.62 -7.78 -0.93
C GLN A 72 -8.85 -6.58 -1.52
N LEU A 73 -7.87 -6.04 -0.81
CA LEU A 73 -6.98 -5.00 -1.34
C LEU A 73 -6.19 -5.49 -2.57
N SER A 74 -5.80 -6.77 -2.60
CA SER A 74 -5.11 -7.36 -3.76
C SER A 74 -6.04 -7.42 -4.97
N ASP A 75 -7.31 -7.75 -4.75
CA ASP A 75 -8.32 -7.81 -5.81
C ASP A 75 -8.63 -6.40 -6.33
N GLN A 76 -8.79 -5.42 -5.43
CA GLN A 76 -8.97 -4.00 -5.79
C GLN A 76 -7.79 -3.46 -6.60
N LEU A 77 -6.56 -3.84 -6.24
CA LEU A 77 -5.37 -3.44 -7.00
C LEU A 77 -5.44 -3.93 -8.45
N GLN A 78 -5.91 -5.18 -8.68
CA GLN A 78 -6.04 -5.75 -10.02
C GLN A 78 -7.09 -5.04 -10.88
N GLU A 79 -8.09 -4.41 -10.26
CA GLU A 79 -9.13 -3.63 -10.95
C GLU A 79 -8.64 -2.23 -11.37
N ILE A 80 -7.52 -1.74 -10.83
CA ILE A 80 -6.95 -0.44 -11.20
C ILE A 80 -6.30 -0.54 -12.58
N GLU A 81 -6.80 0.25 -13.54
CA GLU A 81 -6.20 0.38 -14.87
C GLU A 81 -4.72 0.82 -14.79
N VAL A 82 -3.85 0.04 -15.42
CA VAL A 82 -2.40 0.23 -15.33
C VAL A 82 -1.94 1.37 -16.23
N GLN A 83 -1.56 2.49 -15.63
CA GLN A 83 -0.93 3.62 -16.33
C GLN A 83 0.60 3.65 -16.19
N ASP A 84 1.14 3.15 -15.06
CA ASP A 84 2.56 2.95 -14.83
C ASP A 84 2.83 1.53 -14.30
N LYS A 85 3.45 0.69 -15.14
CA LYS A 85 3.67 -0.71 -14.78
C LYS A 85 4.58 -0.87 -13.56
N ASP A 86 5.60 -0.03 -13.43
CA ASP A 86 6.60 -0.17 -12.35
C ASP A 86 5.97 0.19 -11.00
N PHE A 87 5.22 1.29 -10.95
CA PHE A 87 4.56 1.73 -9.71
C PHE A 87 3.43 0.78 -9.32
N HIS A 88 2.63 0.30 -10.28
CA HIS A 88 1.60 -0.70 -10.02
C HIS A 88 2.18 -2.01 -9.45
N ILE A 89 3.26 -2.53 -10.07
CA ILE A 89 3.94 -3.73 -9.58
C ILE A 89 4.53 -3.48 -8.18
N ALA A 90 5.08 -2.30 -7.92
CA ALA A 90 5.64 -1.99 -6.61
C ALA A 90 4.58 -2.02 -5.50
N VAL A 91 3.37 -1.50 -5.75
CA VAL A 91 2.24 -1.59 -4.80
C VAL A 91 1.81 -3.05 -4.60
N GLY A 92 1.75 -3.84 -5.68
CA GLY A 92 1.43 -5.27 -5.58
C GLY A 92 2.48 -6.08 -4.81
N ASN A 93 3.77 -5.78 -5.02
CA ASN A 93 4.87 -6.38 -4.27
C ASN A 93 4.84 -5.96 -2.80
N TYR A 94 4.47 -4.72 -2.51
CA TYR A 94 4.31 -4.24 -1.15
C TYR A 94 3.21 -5.01 -0.42
N LEU A 95 2.02 -5.09 -1.02
CA LEU A 95 0.87 -5.78 -0.44
C LEU A 95 1.09 -7.29 -0.29
N SER A 96 1.62 -7.96 -1.33
CA SER A 96 1.95 -9.38 -1.23
C SER A 96 3.08 -9.67 -0.24
N GLY A 97 4.05 -8.76 -0.13
CA GLY A 97 5.10 -8.79 0.89
C GLY A 97 4.51 -8.69 2.30
N LEU A 98 3.59 -7.75 2.53
CA LEU A 98 2.88 -7.59 3.80
C LEU A 98 2.12 -8.86 4.19
N GLN A 99 1.34 -9.41 3.27
CA GLN A 99 0.59 -10.66 3.49
C GLN A 99 1.54 -11.81 3.83
N ALA A 100 2.64 -11.96 3.10
CA ALA A 100 3.61 -13.02 3.33
C ALA A 100 4.29 -12.86 4.69
N ALA A 101 4.67 -11.64 5.07
CA ALA A 101 5.28 -11.32 6.35
C ALA A 101 4.29 -11.60 7.50
N PHE A 102 3.03 -11.17 7.35
CA PHE A 102 1.98 -11.39 8.33
C PHE A 102 1.69 -12.90 8.52
N LEU A 103 1.54 -13.65 7.44
CA LEU A 103 1.37 -15.11 7.49
C LEU A 103 2.58 -15.82 8.13
N ARG A 104 3.80 -15.36 7.83
CA ARG A 104 5.03 -16.01 8.30
C ARG A 104 5.25 -15.79 9.80
N TYR A 105 5.03 -14.57 10.27
CA TYR A 105 5.42 -14.17 11.62
C TYR A 105 4.28 -14.14 12.62
N GLU A 106 3.06 -13.82 12.18
CA GLU A 106 1.91 -13.73 13.08
C GLU A 106 1.20 -15.07 13.26
N ALA A 107 1.07 -15.89 12.20
CA ALA A 107 0.38 -17.17 12.29
C ALA A 107 0.90 -18.10 13.42
N PRO A 108 2.23 -18.23 13.63
CA PRO A 108 2.76 -19.02 14.75
C PRO A 108 2.43 -18.42 16.12
N VAL A 109 2.41 -17.09 16.24
CA VAL A 109 2.06 -16.37 17.47
C VAL A 109 0.60 -16.63 17.83
N ILE A 110 -0.30 -16.51 16.86
CA ILE A 110 -1.73 -16.75 17.05
C ILE A 110 -2.03 -18.21 17.38
N THR A 111 -1.33 -19.13 16.71
CA THR A 111 -1.43 -20.56 17.03
C THR A 111 -0.99 -20.83 18.47
N ALA A 112 0.12 -20.21 18.91
CA ALA A 112 0.60 -20.36 20.29
C ALA A 112 -0.38 -19.75 21.30
N LEU A 113 -0.90 -18.54 21.06
CA LEU A 113 -1.87 -17.88 21.94
C LEU A 113 -3.19 -18.67 22.06
N GLY A 114 -3.66 -19.27 20.97
CA GLY A 114 -4.85 -20.15 20.99
C GLY A 114 -4.64 -21.46 21.77
N VAL A 115 -3.41 -21.99 21.81
CA VAL A 115 -3.06 -23.20 22.57
C VAL A 115 -2.80 -22.88 24.05
N LEU A 116 -2.17 -21.73 24.34
CA LEU A 116 -1.78 -21.31 25.70
C LEU A 116 -2.97 -20.88 26.57
N SER A 117 -4.15 -20.62 26.01
CA SER A 117 -5.38 -20.44 26.80
C SER A 117 -5.84 -21.72 27.52
N GLY A 118 -5.18 -22.86 27.27
CA GLY A 118 -5.50 -24.18 27.83
C GLY A 118 -4.67 -24.60 29.04
N GLU A 119 -3.34 -24.58 28.98
CA GLU A 119 -2.46 -25.04 30.08
C GLU A 119 -0.96 -24.82 29.71
N ARG A 120 -0.12 -24.45 30.71
CA ARG A 120 1.37 -24.53 30.81
C ARG A 120 2.14 -23.20 30.85
N SER A 121 2.84 -22.98 31.97
CA SER A 121 3.65 -21.79 32.27
C SER A 121 5.14 -21.90 31.90
N LEU A 122 5.67 -23.10 31.64
CA LEU A 122 7.08 -23.30 31.22
C LEU A 122 7.28 -23.14 29.71
N SER A 123 6.27 -23.45 28.88
CA SER A 123 6.28 -23.10 27.46
C SER A 123 6.23 -21.58 27.26
N TYR A 124 5.58 -20.85 28.16
CA TYR A 124 5.43 -19.39 28.02
C TYR A 124 6.75 -18.64 27.83
N GLN A 125 7.85 -19.04 28.48
CA GLN A 125 9.15 -18.38 28.29
C GLN A 125 9.80 -18.67 26.93
N GLU A 126 9.71 -19.90 26.44
CA GLU A 126 10.24 -20.30 25.12
C GLU A 126 9.38 -19.68 24.00
N GLU A 127 8.05 -19.75 24.14
CA GLU A 127 7.10 -19.07 23.26
C GLU A 127 7.28 -17.55 23.29
N HIS A 128 7.55 -16.93 24.44
CA HIS A 128 7.78 -15.49 24.52
C HIS A 128 9.02 -15.06 23.72
N GLN A 129 10.14 -15.77 23.87
CA GLN A 129 11.34 -15.48 23.07
C GLN A 129 11.08 -15.65 21.57
N ARG A 130 10.31 -16.67 21.18
CA ARG A 130 9.92 -16.89 19.79
C ARG A 130 9.00 -15.80 19.25
N ILE A 131 8.02 -15.36 20.05
CA ILE A 131 7.10 -14.27 19.71
C ILE A 131 7.91 -12.97 19.49
N VAL A 132 8.78 -12.60 20.43
CA VAL A 132 9.61 -11.40 20.32
C VAL A 132 10.50 -11.46 19.07
N ALA A 133 11.13 -12.59 18.80
CA ALA A 133 11.95 -12.78 17.59
C ALA A 133 11.12 -12.63 16.31
N SER A 134 9.92 -13.21 16.25
CA SER A 134 8.99 -13.07 15.12
C SER A 134 8.58 -11.61 14.91
N THR A 135 8.26 -10.88 15.97
CA THR A 135 7.87 -9.45 15.87
C THR A 135 9.02 -8.59 15.35
N MET A 136 10.27 -8.83 15.81
CA MET A 136 11.44 -8.11 15.30
C MET A 136 11.70 -8.40 13.81
N GLN A 137 11.54 -9.66 13.39
CA GLN A 137 11.70 -10.06 11.99
C GLN A 137 10.61 -9.44 11.12
N PHE A 138 9.36 -9.44 11.60
CA PHE A 138 8.25 -8.77 10.94
C PHE A 138 8.53 -7.28 10.73
N GLY A 139 8.91 -6.55 11.79
CA GLY A 139 9.27 -5.13 11.68
C GLY A 139 10.42 -4.85 10.71
N SER A 140 11.41 -5.74 10.63
CA SER A 140 12.50 -5.63 9.66
C SER A 140 12.04 -5.85 8.23
N GLU A 141 11.14 -6.81 7.98
CA GLU A 141 10.57 -7.03 6.63
C GLU A 141 9.69 -5.84 6.23
N LEU A 142 8.89 -5.28 7.13
CA LEU A 142 8.09 -4.07 6.88
C LEU A 142 8.97 -2.89 6.45
N ALA A 143 10.05 -2.61 7.20
CA ALA A 143 10.96 -1.52 6.86
C ALA A 143 11.61 -1.69 5.48
N GLN A 144 11.88 -2.93 5.06
CA GLN A 144 12.43 -3.21 3.74
C GLN A 144 11.39 -3.04 2.62
N LEU A 145 10.13 -3.41 2.89
CA LEU A 145 9.01 -3.15 1.99
C LEU A 145 8.78 -1.66 1.81
N ASP A 146 8.76 -0.89 2.90
CA ASP A 146 8.59 0.57 2.89
C ASP A 146 9.69 1.26 2.06
N LYS A 147 10.95 0.83 2.26
CA LYS A 147 12.08 1.36 1.49
C LYS A 147 11.95 1.07 0.00
N THR A 148 11.54 -0.15 -0.36
CA THR A 148 11.39 -0.55 -1.76
C THR A 148 10.25 0.21 -2.43
N PHE A 149 9.15 0.40 -1.70
CA PHE A 149 8.01 1.18 -2.13
C PHE A 149 8.37 2.66 -2.32
N ASP A 150 9.06 3.28 -1.36
CA ASP A 150 9.49 4.68 -1.47
C ASP A 150 10.38 4.88 -2.71
N HIS A 151 11.34 3.99 -2.97
CA HIS A 151 12.13 4.06 -4.20
C HIS A 151 11.29 4.04 -5.48
N ALA A 152 10.29 3.15 -5.55
CA ALA A 152 9.38 3.09 -6.71
C ALA A 152 8.49 4.34 -6.82
N TYR A 153 8.01 4.85 -5.69
CA TYR A 153 7.21 6.07 -5.63
C TYR A 153 8.02 7.29 -6.07
N GLN A 154 9.27 7.44 -5.62
CA GLN A 154 10.16 8.53 -6.05
C GLN A 154 10.46 8.43 -7.55
N ALA A 155 10.66 7.22 -8.08
CA ALA A 155 10.87 7.02 -9.51
C ALA A 155 9.64 7.41 -10.33
N PHE A 156 8.44 7.01 -9.89
CA PHE A 156 7.16 7.42 -10.47
C PHE A 156 7.01 8.94 -10.43
N TYR A 157 7.19 9.56 -9.26
CA TYR A 157 7.04 11.00 -9.09
C TYR A 157 8.01 11.78 -9.97
N HIS A 158 9.28 11.34 -10.06
CA HIS A 158 10.26 11.99 -10.91
C HIS A 158 9.88 11.89 -12.40
N ARG A 159 9.39 10.73 -12.85
CA ARG A 159 8.97 10.49 -14.24
C ARG A 159 7.86 11.44 -14.69
N TYR A 160 6.95 11.78 -13.78
CA TYR A 160 5.76 12.59 -14.07
C TYR A 160 5.78 13.98 -13.41
N LYS A 161 6.94 14.42 -12.92
CA LYS A 161 7.10 15.69 -12.19
C LYS A 161 6.52 16.90 -12.93
N ASP A 162 6.73 16.97 -14.24
CA ASP A 162 6.28 18.09 -15.09
C ASP A 162 4.77 18.06 -15.35
N GLN A 163 4.13 16.90 -15.18
CA GLN A 163 2.69 16.73 -15.26
C GLN A 163 2.00 17.08 -13.93
N PHE A 164 2.71 16.89 -12.81
CA PHE A 164 2.23 17.24 -11.47
C PHE A 164 2.53 18.68 -11.07
N SER A 165 3.43 19.37 -11.77
CA SER A 165 3.72 20.79 -11.55
C SER A 165 2.77 21.64 -12.40
N PRO A 166 2.06 22.63 -11.83
CA PRO A 166 1.30 23.56 -12.63
C PRO A 166 2.28 24.29 -13.55
N ALA A 167 2.04 24.21 -14.86
CA ALA A 167 2.79 25.02 -15.81
C ALA A 167 2.66 26.49 -15.37
N LEU A 168 3.76 27.11 -14.96
CA LEU A 168 3.84 28.56 -14.85
C LEU A 168 3.65 29.10 -16.27
N THR A 169 2.42 29.44 -16.61
CA THR A 169 2.09 30.17 -17.83
C THR A 169 2.79 31.53 -17.76
N PRO A 170 3.63 31.87 -18.76
CA PRO A 170 4.23 33.21 -18.87
C PRO A 170 3.18 34.28 -19.18
#